data_AF-A0AA50VAT3-F1
#
_entry.id   AF-A0AA50VAT3-F1
#
_cell.length_a   1.000
_cell.length_b   1.000
_cell.length_c   1.000
_cell.angle_alpha   90.00
_cell.angle_beta   90.00
_cell.angle_gamma   90.00
#
_symmetry.space_group_name_H-M   'P 1'
#
loop_
_entity.id
_entity.type
_entity.pdbx_description
1 polymer ?
#
loop_
_entity_poly.entity_id
_entity_poly.type
_entity_poly.pdbx_seq_one_letter_code
_entity_poly.pdbx_strand_id
1 'polypeptide(L)' 'ARDIQKWEYIPLGPFTAKNLGTTISPWVVTVEALRPYAVSNYPQDPAPFPYLRHDDPFNFDIKL' A
#
# COMPACT_ATOMS: atom_id res chain seq x y z
N ALA A 1 -16.24 9.77 -1.93
CA ALA A 1 -17.00 10.30 -3.09
C ALA A 1 -16.41 9.77 -4.40
N ARG A 2 -16.94 8.64 -4.93
CA ARG A 2 -16.42 8.02 -6.18
C ARG A 2 -16.95 8.74 -7.43
N ASP A 3 -18.14 9.29 -7.33
CA ASP A 3 -18.73 10.28 -8.23
C ASP A 3 -17.78 11.47 -8.47
N ILE A 4 -17.33 12.14 -7.40
CA ILE A 4 -16.38 13.25 -7.48
C ILE A 4 -15.05 12.78 -8.10
N GLN A 5 -14.53 11.63 -7.65
CA GLN A 5 -13.27 11.09 -8.16
C GLN A 5 -13.32 10.86 -9.67
N LYS A 6 -14.41 10.26 -10.16
CA LYS A 6 -14.59 9.95 -11.58
C LYS A 6 -14.59 11.21 -12.44
N TRP A 7 -15.13 12.31 -11.93
CA TRP A 7 -15.14 13.59 -12.61
C TRP A 7 -13.78 14.29 -12.63
N GLU A 8 -13.04 14.28 -11.51
CA GLU A 8 -11.84 15.13 -11.36
C GLU A 8 -10.50 14.45 -11.74
N TYR A 9 -10.42 13.11 -11.76
CA TYR A 9 -9.11 12.43 -11.75
C TYR A 9 -8.29 12.57 -13.04
N ILE A 10 -8.89 13.01 -14.14
CA ILE A 10 -8.19 13.21 -15.42
C ILE A 10 -7.84 14.70 -15.57
N PRO A 11 -6.58 15.07 -15.84
CA PRO A 11 -5.39 14.22 -15.99
C PRO A 11 -4.54 14.09 -14.72
N LEU A 12 -4.89 14.81 -13.64
CA LEU A 12 -3.98 15.09 -12.52
C LEU A 12 -4.10 14.12 -11.34
N GLY A 13 -4.99 13.13 -11.42
CA GLY A 13 -5.27 12.18 -10.37
C GLY A 13 -6.32 12.66 -9.35
N PRO A 14 -6.68 11.82 -8.37
CA PRO A 14 -7.70 12.14 -7.37
C PRO A 14 -7.29 13.34 -6.49
N PHE A 15 -8.26 14.20 -6.15
CA PHE A 15 -8.04 15.36 -5.31
C PHE A 15 -9.13 15.48 -4.22
N THR A 16 -10.22 16.21 -4.49
CA THR A 16 -11.29 16.46 -3.51
C THR A 16 -12.03 15.19 -3.07
N ALA A 17 -12.03 14.16 -3.93
CA ALA A 17 -12.61 12.87 -3.61
C ALA A 17 -11.88 12.09 -2.50
N LYS A 18 -10.64 12.49 -2.17
CA LYS A 18 -9.75 11.78 -1.23
C LYS A 18 -9.28 12.64 -0.06
N ASN A 19 -9.24 13.96 -0.18
CA ASN A 19 -8.68 14.84 0.84
C ASN A 19 -9.66 15.25 1.95
N LEU A 20 -10.94 14.83 1.89
CA LEU A 20 -11.94 15.14 2.91
C LEU A 20 -11.62 14.50 4.27
N GLY A 21 -11.14 13.26 4.27
CA GLY A 21 -10.86 12.54 5.50
C GLY A 21 -10.32 11.14 5.27
N THR A 22 -9.24 10.83 5.98
CA THR A 22 -8.62 9.51 6.06
C THR A 22 -8.46 9.18 7.53
N THR A 23 -8.93 8.01 7.96
CA THR A 23 -8.82 7.54 9.35
C THR A 23 -7.78 6.44 9.44
N ILE A 24 -6.98 6.46 10.50
CA ILE A 24 -6.02 5.42 10.85
C ILE A 24 -6.36 4.84 12.23
N SER A 25 -5.93 3.62 12.52
CA SER A 25 -6.02 3.07 13.87
C SER A 25 -5.14 3.85 14.85
N PRO A 26 -5.45 3.85 16.16
CA PRO A 26 -4.70 4.63 17.13
C PRO A 26 -3.33 4.02 17.49
N TRP A 27 -3.16 2.71 17.28
CA TRP A 27 -1.95 1.97 17.69
C TRP A 27 -1.10 1.60 16.49
N VAL A 28 0.17 1.99 16.55
CA VAL A 28 1.18 1.61 15.57
C VAL A 28 1.75 0.25 15.95
N VAL A 29 1.54 -0.75 15.10
CA VAL A 29 2.20 -2.06 15.20
C VAL A 29 3.57 -1.92 14.54
N THR A 30 4.64 -2.24 15.27
CA THR A 30 6.01 -2.11 14.75
C THR A 30 6.33 -3.22 13.75
N VAL A 31 7.29 -2.99 12.86
CA VAL A 31 7.72 -4.00 11.88
C VAL A 31 8.35 -5.19 12.60
N GLU A 32 9.05 -4.98 13.71
CA GLU A 32 9.62 -6.04 14.55
C GLU A 32 8.54 -6.99 15.09
N ALA A 33 7.38 -6.45 15.48
CA ALA A 33 6.24 -7.25 15.93
C ALA A 33 5.58 -8.04 14.77
N LEU A 34 5.72 -7.56 13.53
CA LEU A 34 5.21 -8.21 12.33
C LEU A 34 6.18 -9.26 11.75
N ARG A 35 7.48 -9.23 12.10
CA ARG A 35 8.49 -10.17 11.58
C ARG A 35 8.08 -11.67 11.66
N PRO A 36 7.45 -12.17 12.74
CA PRO A 36 7.00 -13.56 12.81
C PRO A 36 5.92 -13.94 11.78
N TYR A 37 5.25 -12.95 11.20
CA TYR A 37 4.18 -13.11 10.21
C TYR A 37 4.65 -12.79 8.78
N ALA A 38 5.96 -12.65 8.58
CA ALA A 38 6.52 -12.44 7.25
C ALA A 38 6.30 -13.66 6.36
N VAL A 39 5.89 -13.44 5.11
CA VAL A 39 5.67 -14.45 4.08
C VAL A 39 6.43 -14.10 2.82
N SER A 40 6.51 -15.04 1.87
CA SER A 40 7.20 -14.83 0.59
C SER A 40 6.66 -13.61 -0.16
N ASN A 41 7.57 -12.84 -0.77
CA ASN A 41 7.20 -11.74 -1.66
C ASN A 41 6.41 -12.26 -2.87
N TYR A 42 5.48 -11.45 -3.38
CA TYR A 42 4.75 -11.81 -4.60
C TYR A 42 5.70 -11.80 -5.81
N PRO A 43 5.59 -12.76 -6.74
CA PRO A 43 6.39 -12.74 -7.96
C PRO A 43 6.06 -11.47 -8.77
N GLN A 44 7.09 -10.76 -9.20
CA GLN A 44 6.96 -9.56 -10.03
C GLN A 44 7.42 -9.86 -11.45
N ASP A 45 6.50 -9.75 -12.40
CA ASP A 45 6.74 -9.89 -13.84
C ASP A 45 6.10 -8.69 -14.57
N PRO A 46 6.88 -7.82 -15.24
CA PRO A 46 8.33 -7.90 -15.43
C PRO A 46 9.12 -7.64 -14.15
N ALA A 47 10.36 -8.15 -14.11
CA ALA A 47 11.28 -7.85 -13.03
C ALA A 47 11.48 -6.32 -12.92
N PRO A 48 11.33 -5.72 -11.72
CA PRO A 48 11.43 -4.28 -11.56
C PRO A 48 12.87 -3.81 -11.77
N PHE A 49 13.09 -2.49 -11.84
CA PHE A 49 14.44 -1.93 -11.93
C PHE A 49 15.32 -2.39 -10.74
N PRO A 50 16.65 -2.50 -10.92
CA PRO A 50 17.53 -3.05 -9.88
C PRO A 50 17.41 -2.40 -8.50
N TYR A 51 17.17 -1.09 -8.43
CA TYR A 51 17.03 -0.36 -7.16
C TYR A 51 15.74 -0.66 -6.39
N LEU A 52 14.79 -1.36 -7.01
CA LEU A 52 13.52 -1.78 -6.39
C LEU A 52 13.53 -3.25 -5.93
N ARG A 53 14.63 -3.99 -6.18
CA ARG A 53 14.72 -5.42 -5.88
C ARG A 53 15.26 -5.66 -4.47
N HIS A 54 14.74 -6.67 -3.80
CA HIS A 54 15.23 -7.15 -2.51
C HIS A 54 14.90 -8.62 -2.32
N ASP A 55 15.72 -9.31 -1.51
CA ASP A 55 15.53 -10.73 -1.18
C ASP A 55 14.85 -10.93 0.19
N ASP A 56 14.77 -9.89 1.04
CA ASP A 56 14.13 -9.98 2.37
C ASP A 56 12.61 -10.23 2.21
N PRO A 57 12.03 -11.27 2.84
CA PRO A 57 10.58 -11.43 2.91
C PRO A 57 9.93 -10.22 3.60
N PHE A 58 9.12 -9.48 2.84
CA PHE A 58 8.52 -8.22 3.28
C PHE A 58 7.03 -8.10 2.94
N ASN A 59 6.38 -9.23 2.67
CA ASN A 59 4.94 -9.39 2.74
C ASN A 59 4.55 -9.93 4.12
N PHE A 60 3.35 -9.60 4.61
CA PHE A 60 2.90 -10.02 5.94
C PHE A 60 1.51 -10.66 5.87
N ASP A 61 1.32 -11.76 6.59
CA ASP A 61 0.00 -12.39 6.78
C ASP A 61 -0.81 -11.58 7.81
N ILE A 62 -1.73 -10.75 7.31
CA ILE A 62 -2.57 -9.86 8.11
C ILE A 62 -4.02 -10.07 7.69
N LYS A 63 -4.87 -10.47 8.65
CA LYS A 63 -6.32 -10.54 8.45
C LYS A 63 -6.92 -9.14 8.51
N LEU A 64 -7.53 -8.69 7.41
CA LEU A 64 -8.20 -7.39 7.25
C LEU A 64 -9.72 -7.53 7.08
#